data_AF-A0A7C4DLN6-F1
#
_entry.id   AF-A0A7C4DLN6-F1
#
_cell.length_a   1.000
_cell.length_b   1.000
_cell.length_c   1.000
_cell.angle_alpha   90.00
_cell.angle_beta   90.00
_cell.angle_gamma   90.00
#
_symmetry.space_group_name_H-M   'P 1'
#
loop_
_entity.id
_entity.type
_entity.pdbx_description
1 polymer ?
#
loop_
_entity_poly.entity_id
_entity_poly.type
_entity_poly.pdbx_seq_one_letter_code
_entity_poly.pdbx_strand_id
1 'polypeptide(L)'
;RSREAILAAGGLTRCNTFTKIYLAMLGLYPWEGCPAIPPELVLLPKWFMFGIYNMSAWSRAMLVPLSILRARQSMRAVPPAWRMWWIALIEKLRSPLPPLNVYCNAVEKLRA
;
A
#
# COMPACT_ATOMS: atom_id res chain seq x y z
N ARG A 1 -18.08 -12.11 13.89
CA ARG A 1 -16.87 -12.37 14.73
C ARG A 1 -15.65 -11.58 14.25
N SER A 2 -14.83 -12.05 13.31
CA SER A 2 -13.58 -11.34 12.94
C SER A 2 -13.80 -9.91 12.41
N ARG A 3 -14.86 -9.71 11.62
CA ARG A 3 -15.24 -8.37 11.11
C ARG A 3 -15.56 -7.38 12.23
N GLU A 4 -16.34 -7.79 13.22
CA GLU A 4 -16.72 -6.92 14.35
C GLU A 4 -15.50 -6.58 15.21
N ALA A 5 -14.59 -7.54 15.42
CA ALA A 5 -13.34 -7.28 16.11
C ALA A 5 -12.45 -6.27 15.37
N ILE A 6 -12.32 -6.39 14.04
CA ILE A 6 -11.55 -5.44 13.22
C ILE A 6 -12.17 -4.04 13.27
N LEU A 7 -13.50 -3.94 13.20
CA LEU A 7 -14.21 -2.66 13.30
C LEU A 7 -14.07 -2.05 14.69
N ALA A 8 -14.19 -2.85 15.76
CA ALA A 8 -13.98 -2.42 17.14
C ALA A 8 -12.53 -1.95 17.38
N ALA A 9 -11.55 -2.55 16.69
CA ALA A 9 -10.15 -2.12 16.71
C ALA A 9 -9.90 -0.79 15.96
N GLY A 10 -10.89 -0.24 15.25
CA GLY A 10 -10.78 1.01 14.51
C GLY A 10 -10.53 0.84 13.00
N GLY A 11 -10.64 -0.38 12.49
CA GLY A 11 -10.61 -0.67 11.06
C GLY A 11 -9.32 -0.26 10.36
N LEU A 12 -9.43 0.04 9.06
CA LEU A 12 -8.30 0.21 8.15
C LEU A 12 -7.45 1.45 8.44
N THR A 13 -8.04 2.51 8.99
CA THR A 13 -7.32 3.74 9.31
C THR A 13 -6.27 3.51 10.40
N ARG A 14 -6.61 2.70 11.41
CA ARG A 14 -5.72 2.29 12.53
C ARG A 14 -4.80 1.12 12.22
N CYS A 15 -4.92 0.49 11.05
CA CYS A 15 -4.00 -0.57 10.66
C CYS A 15 -2.57 -0.05 10.45
N ASN A 16 -1.59 -0.92 10.69
CA ASN A 16 -0.20 -0.66 10.38
C ASN A 16 -0.03 -0.40 8.88
N THR A 17 0.93 0.46 8.57
CA THR A 17 1.47 0.74 7.25
C THR A 17 1.71 -0.48 6.38
N PHE A 18 2.27 -1.57 6.92
CA PHE A 18 2.48 -2.81 6.14
C PHE A 18 1.16 -3.39 5.63
N THR A 19 0.13 -3.45 6.49
CA THR A 19 -1.21 -3.92 6.10
C THR A 19 -1.80 -3.05 4.99
N LYS A 20 -1.64 -1.72 5.08
CA LYS A 20 -2.08 -0.79 4.04
C LYS A 20 -1.38 -1.05 2.71
N ILE A 21 -0.06 -1.30 2.73
CA ILE A 21 0.72 -1.63 1.53
C ILE A 21 0.24 -2.94 0.91
N TYR A 22 0.02 -3.99 1.71
CA TYR A 22 -0.52 -5.26 1.19
C TYR A 22 -1.88 -5.08 0.52
N LEU A 23 -2.76 -4.28 1.10
CA LEU A 23 -4.07 -3.98 0.53
C LEU A 23 -3.95 -3.13 -0.74
N ALA A 24 -2.97 -2.23 -0.81
CA ALA A 24 -2.69 -1.45 -2.02
C ALA A 24 -2.18 -2.35 -3.16
N MET A 25 -1.34 -3.33 -2.86
CA MET A 25 -0.91 -4.35 -3.83
C MET A 25 -2.07 -5.19 -4.37
N LEU A 26 -3.17 -5.33 -3.62
CA LEU A 26 -4.38 -6.03 -4.07
C LEU A 26 -5.41 -5.11 -4.75
N GLY A 27 -5.11 -3.81 -4.88
CA GLY A 27 -6.04 -2.80 -5.39
C GLY A 27 -7.26 -2.61 -4.48
N LEU A 28 -7.09 -2.86 -3.19
CA LEU A 28 -8.10 -2.76 -2.14
C LEU A 28 -7.91 -1.50 -1.28
N TYR A 29 -6.77 -0.82 -1.39
CA TYR A 29 -6.44 0.43 -0.72
C TYR A 29 -5.65 1.35 -1.69
N PRO A 30 -5.84 2.68 -1.64
CA PRO A 30 -5.08 3.60 -2.49
C PRO A 30 -3.60 3.67 -2.10
N TRP A 31 -2.71 3.71 -3.10
CA TRP A 31 -1.27 3.86 -2.90
C TRP A 31 -0.88 5.21 -2.27
N GLU A 32 -1.72 6.23 -2.41
CA GLU A 32 -1.56 7.56 -1.79
C GLU A 32 -1.69 7.50 -0.27
N GLY A 33 -2.42 6.52 0.27
CA GLY A 33 -2.51 6.30 1.71
C GLY A 33 -1.33 5.52 2.30
N CYS A 34 -0.40 5.05 1.46
CA CYS A 34 0.81 4.35 1.87
C CYS A 34 2.00 5.33 1.91
N PRO A 35 3.00 5.09 2.79
CA PRO A 35 4.19 5.91 2.85
C PRO A 35 4.90 5.90 1.49
N ALA A 36 5.34 7.07 1.07
CA ALA A 36 6.22 7.19 -0.09
C ALA A 36 7.66 6.88 0.36
N ILE A 37 8.20 5.74 -0.09
CA ILE A 37 9.62 5.43 0.07
C ILE A 37 10.27 5.65 -1.30
N PRO A 38 11.05 6.73 -1.50
CA PRO A 38 11.66 7.01 -2.78
C PRO A 38 12.75 5.96 -3.10
N PRO A 39 12.74 5.33 -4.28
CA PRO A 39 13.82 4.43 -4.69
C PRO A 39 15.18 5.14 -4.84
N GLU A 40 15.17 6.48 -4.99
CA GLU A 40 16.36 7.32 -5.07
C GLU A 40 17.21 7.29 -3.80
N LEU A 41 16.70 6.79 -2.68
CA LEU A 41 17.46 6.59 -1.45
C LEU A 41 18.69 5.67 -1.65
N VAL A 42 18.67 4.81 -2.66
CA VAL A 42 19.81 3.94 -3.02
C VAL A 42 20.98 4.75 -3.60
N LEU A 43 20.69 5.91 -4.21
CA LEU A 43 21.69 6.77 -4.85
C LEU A 43 22.39 7.71 -3.87
N LEU A 44 21.90 7.79 -2.63
CA LEU A 44 22.48 8.68 -1.62
C LEU A 44 23.90 8.20 -1.22
N PRO A 45 24.84 9.14 -1.00
CA PRO A 45 26.19 8.79 -0.63
C PRO A 45 26.23 8.20 0.79
N LYS A 46 27.18 7.29 1.03
CA LYS A 46 27.29 6.53 2.29
C LYS A 46 27.47 7.39 3.55
N TRP A 47 28.03 8.59 3.41
CA TRP A 47 28.22 9.52 4.53
C TRP A 47 26.92 10.17 5.02
N PHE A 48 25.82 10.07 4.26
CA PHE A 48 24.55 10.67 4.65
C PHE A 48 23.85 9.87 5.76
N MET A 49 23.38 10.55 6.80
CA MET A 49 22.80 9.92 8.00
C MET A 49 21.58 9.02 7.69
N PHE A 50 20.77 9.37 6.69
CA PHE A 50 19.63 8.57 6.25
C PHE A 50 19.91 7.72 5.00
N GLY A 51 21.19 7.53 4.65
CA GLY A 51 21.57 6.63 3.57
C GLY A 51 21.19 5.18 3.90
N ILE A 52 20.71 4.43 2.91
CA ILE A 52 20.30 3.03 3.09
C ILE A 52 21.43 2.18 3.69
N TYR A 53 22.68 2.53 3.40
CA TYR A 53 23.87 1.79 3.80
C TYR A 53 24.19 1.90 5.30
N ASN A 54 23.65 2.91 5.98
CA ASN A 54 23.76 3.08 7.43
C ASN A 54 22.65 2.36 8.20
N MET A 55 21.70 1.73 7.48
CA MET A 55 20.61 0.96 8.08
C MET A 55 20.98 -0.52 8.22
N SER A 56 20.30 -1.18 9.18
CA SER A 56 20.44 -2.63 9.39
C SER A 56 20.16 -3.41 8.08
N ALA A 57 20.78 -4.58 7.94
CA ALA A 57 20.56 -5.45 6.79
C ALA A 57 19.07 -5.82 6.62
N TRP A 58 18.37 -6.06 7.73
CA TRP A 58 16.95 -6.37 7.72
C TRP A 58 16.09 -5.20 7.23
N SER A 59 16.37 -3.97 7.71
CA SER A 59 15.66 -2.76 7.25
C SER A 59 15.84 -2.52 5.75
N ARG A 60 17.06 -2.71 5.23
CA ARG A 60 17.34 -2.59 3.79
C ARG A 60 16.57 -3.61 2.96
N ALA A 61 16.55 -4.87 3.41
CA ALA A 61 15.83 -5.94 2.73
C ALA A 61 14.33 -5.68 2.60
N MET A 62 13.73 -4.88 3.50
CA MET A 62 12.34 -4.45 3.39
C MET A 62 12.15 -3.15 2.61
N LEU A 63 12.95 -2.11 2.87
CA LEU A 63 12.74 -0.78 2.29
C LEU A 63 13.00 -0.73 0.78
N VAL A 64 14.02 -1.45 0.30
CA VAL A 64 14.38 -1.47 -1.13
C VAL A 64 13.27 -2.06 -2.01
N PRO A 65 12.70 -3.25 -1.73
CA PRO A 65 11.59 -3.75 -2.55
C PRO A 65 10.33 -2.90 -2.40
N LEU A 66 10.06 -2.36 -1.20
CA LEU A 66 8.91 -1.49 -0.98
C LEU A 66 9.01 -0.17 -1.76
N SER A 67 10.21 0.40 -1.92
CA SER A 67 10.40 1.61 -2.72
C SER A 67 10.13 1.35 -4.21
N ILE A 68 10.55 0.20 -4.72
CA ILE A 68 10.27 -0.24 -6.10
C ILE A 68 8.77 -0.44 -6.30
N LEU A 69 8.10 -1.14 -5.38
CA LEU A 69 6.65 -1.34 -5.43
C LEU A 69 5.90 -0.01 -5.40
N ARG A 70 6.34 0.94 -4.56
CA ARG A 70 5.72 2.26 -4.47
C ARG A 70 5.91 3.08 -5.73
N ALA A 71 7.09 3.01 -6.36
CA ALA A 71 7.40 3.69 -7.61
C ALA A 71 6.57 3.14 -8.77
N ARG A 72 6.37 1.82 -8.84
CA ARG A 72 5.56 1.17 -9.88
C ARG A 72 4.06 1.17 -9.59
N GLN A 73 3.66 1.38 -8.34
CA GLN A 73 2.28 1.25 -7.85
C GLN A 73 1.61 -0.06 -8.34
N SER A 74 2.39 -1.15 -8.35
CA SER A 74 1.94 -2.41 -8.96
C SER A 74 0.77 -2.99 -8.18
N MET A 75 -0.33 -3.30 -8.87
CA MET A 75 -1.48 -3.93 -8.25
C MET A 75 -1.89 -5.22 -8.96
N ARG A 76 -2.29 -6.22 -8.18
CA ARG A 76 -2.91 -7.45 -8.67
C ARG A 76 -4.40 -7.43 -8.32
N ALA A 77 -5.23 -7.31 -9.35
CA ALA A 77 -6.67 -7.34 -9.16
C ALA A 77 -7.11 -8.69 -8.58
N VAL A 78 -7.91 -8.62 -7.52
CA VAL A 78 -8.53 -9.79 -6.88
C VAL A 78 -9.88 -10.10 -7.57
N PRO A 79 -10.30 -11.38 -7.68
CA PRO A 79 -11.59 -11.74 -8.24
C PRO A 79 -12.77 -10.96 -7.65
N PRO A 80 -13.80 -10.61 -8.45
CA PRO A 80 -14.94 -9.80 -8.00
C PRO A 80 -15.67 -10.37 -6.77
N ALA A 81 -15.78 -11.70 -6.68
CA ALA A 81 -16.42 -12.38 -5.55
C ALA A 81 -15.74 -12.09 -4.20
N TRP A 82 -14.44 -11.82 -4.20
CA TRP A 82 -13.67 -11.51 -3.00
C TRP A 82 -13.70 -10.01 -2.68
N ARG A 83 -13.86 -9.17 -3.72
CA ARG A 83 -14.07 -7.71 -3.59
C ARG A 83 -15.39 -7.36 -2.92
N MET A 84 -16.46 -8.12 -3.17
CA MET A 84 -17.80 -7.82 -2.61
C MET A 84 -17.82 -7.82 -1.07
N TRP A 85 -17.08 -8.74 -0.43
CA TRP A 85 -16.92 -8.79 1.03
C TRP A 85 -16.08 -7.62 1.58
N TRP A 86 -15.20 -7.06 0.75
CA TRP A 86 -14.31 -5.94 1.09
C TRP A 86 -14.95 -4.56 0.89
N ILE A 87 -15.80 -4.39 -0.12
CA ILE A 87 -16.51 -3.13 -0.39
C ILE A 87 -17.43 -2.78 0.79
N ALA A 88 -18.14 -3.77 1.35
CA ALA A 88 -18.95 -3.61 2.56
C ALA A 88 -18.14 -3.28 3.84
N LEU A 89 -16.81 -3.40 3.80
CA LEU A 89 -15.89 -3.00 4.87
C LEU A 89 -15.42 -1.54 4.69
N ILE A 90 -15.13 -1.12 3.45
CA ILE A 90 -14.67 0.23 3.13
C ILE A 90 -15.80 1.27 3.20
N GLU A 91 -17.00 0.92 2.75
CA GLU A 91 -18.12 1.87 2.66
C GLU A 91 -18.50 2.44 4.03
N LYS A 92 -18.24 1.69 5.11
CA LYS A 92 -18.49 2.10 6.50
C LYS A 92 -17.33 2.88 7.15
N LEU A 93 -16.17 2.99 6.49
CA LEU A 93 -14.94 3.60 7.01
C LEU A 93 -14.57 4.93 6.30
N ARG A 94 -15.52 5.57 5.61
CA ARG A 94 -15.27 6.65 4.66
C ARG A 94 -14.88 7.99 5.32
N SER A 95 -13.59 8.32 5.26
CA SER A 95 -13.10 9.68 4.98
C SER A 95 -12.82 9.80 3.46
N PRO A 96 -12.53 10.98 2.88
CA PRO A 96 -12.68 11.26 1.44
C PRO A 96 -11.55 10.61 0.64
N LEU A 97 -11.66 9.31 0.36
CA LEU A 97 -10.78 8.63 -0.58
C LEU A 97 -11.41 8.69 -1.98
N PRO A 98 -10.61 8.98 -3.02
CA PRO A 98 -11.10 9.06 -4.39
C PRO A 98 -11.68 7.72 -4.86
N PRO A 99 -12.64 7.75 -5.80
CA PRO A 99 -13.35 6.55 -6.24
C PRO A 99 -12.39 5.50 -6.83
N LEU A 100 -12.65 4.23 -6.51
CA LEU A 100 -11.81 3.09 -6.91
C LEU A 100 -11.55 2.98 -8.43
N ASN A 101 -12.41 3.60 -9.28
CA ASN A 101 -12.23 3.59 -10.73
C ASN A 101 -10.94 4.31 -11.18
N VAL A 102 -10.45 5.26 -10.40
CA VAL A 102 -9.22 6.02 -10.71
C VAL A 102 -8.02 5.08 -10.71
N TYR A 103 -8.03 4.07 -9.84
CA TYR A 103 -6.97 3.10 -9.69
C TYR A 103 -7.03 1.99 -10.74
N CYS A 104 -8.24 1.59 -11.19
CA CYS A 104 -8.41 0.61 -12.27
C CYS A 104 -7.80 1.06 -13.60
N ASN A 105 -7.84 2.35 -13.93
CA ASN A 105 -7.24 2.89 -15.16
C ASN A 105 -5.70 2.73 -15.19
N ALA A 106 -5.04 2.60 -14.03
CA ALA A 106 -3.60 2.32 -13.97
C ALA A 106 -3.27 0.88 -14.43
N VAL A 107 -4.19 -0.09 -14.25
CA VAL A 107 -4.02 -1.46 -14.76
C VAL A 107 -4.15 -1.54 -16.28
N GLU A 108 -4.99 -0.70 -16.89
CA GLU A 108 -5.05 -0.59 -18.35
C GLU A 108 -3.80 0.09 -18.91
N LYS A 109 -3.31 1.16 -18.26
CA LYS A 109 -2.06 1.84 -18.66
C LYS A 109 -0.78 1.01 -18.51
N LEU A 110 -0.76 -0.01 -17.65
CA LEU A 110 0.37 -0.94 -17.49
C LEU A 110 0.22 -2.22 -18.34
N ARG A 111 -0.92 -2.41 -19.00
CA ARG A 111 -1.18 -3.50 -19.96
C ARG A 111 -1.01 -3.09 -21.42
N ALA A 112 -0.94 -1.79 -21.71
CA ALA A 112 -0.53 -1.22 -22.99
C ALA A 112 0.97 -0.92 -22.98
#